data_AF-A0A7S4MAG5-F1
#
_entry.id   AF-A0A7S4MAG5-F1
#
_cell.length_a   1.000
_cell.length_b   1.000
_cell.length_c   1.000
_cell.angle_alpha   90.00
_cell.angle_beta   90.00
_cell.angle_gamma   90.00
#
_symmetry.space_group_name_H-M   'P 1'
#
loop_
_entity.id
_entity.type
_entity.pdbx_description
1 polymer ?
#
loop_
_entity_poly.entity_id
_entity_poly.type
_entity_poly.pdbx_seq_one_letter_code
_entity_poly.pdbx_strand_id
1 'polypeptide(L)'
;GSARNLSVRVSVRENDSDPATSRDLPVIYGKAYEPNMVKTATSTVSYHAPKAVFHDEIKICLPPRLTPKHHIFFTIDHINVKPKSKKEKPEDIVSTVSYAILPILTPD
;
A
#
# COMPACT_ATOMS: atom_id res chain seq x y z
N GLY A 1 -17.43 -18.14 7.35
CA GLY A 1 -16.72 -17.44 6.26
C GLY A 1 -15.26 -17.34 6.65
N SER A 2 -14.33 -17.74 5.80
CA SER A 2 -12.90 -17.70 6.15
C SER A 2 -12.47 -16.26 6.38
N ALA A 3 -12.03 -15.94 7.60
CA ALA A 3 -11.40 -14.65 7.87
C ALA A 3 -10.14 -14.51 7.01
N ARG A 4 -9.91 -13.30 6.49
CA ARG A 4 -8.81 -13.00 5.57
C ARG A 4 -7.60 -12.51 6.35
N ASN A 5 -6.40 -12.85 5.88
CA ASN A 5 -5.16 -12.27 6.37
C ASN A 5 -4.87 -11.01 5.54
N LEU A 6 -5.10 -9.83 6.12
CA LEU A 6 -5.06 -8.58 5.36
C LEU A 6 -3.80 -7.77 5.66
N SER A 7 -3.22 -7.17 4.63
CA SER A 7 -2.14 -6.21 4.71
C SER A 7 -2.52 -4.96 3.93
N VAL A 8 -2.05 -3.80 4.36
CA VAL A 8 -2.26 -2.53 3.65
C VAL A 8 -0.92 -2.05 3.14
N ARG A 9 -0.85 -1.81 1.83
CA ARG A 9 0.27 -1.18 1.17
C ARG A 9 -0.10 0.25 0.82
N VAL A 10 0.75 1.19 1.18
CA VAL A 10 0.54 2.63 1.02
C VAL A 10 1.56 3.18 0.04
N SER A 11 1.10 3.99 -0.90
CA SER A 11 1.95 4.78 -1.80
C SER A 11 1.39 6.20 -1.95
N VAL A 12 2.22 7.11 -2.48
CA VAL A 12 1.76 8.45 -2.89
C VAL A 12 1.84 8.52 -4.40
N ARG A 13 0.74 8.85 -5.06
CA ARG A 13 0.67 8.96 -6.52
C ARG A 13 0.47 10.38 -6.97
N GLU A 14 1.08 10.70 -8.10
CA GLU A 14 0.93 12.01 -8.75
C GLU A 14 -0.43 12.16 -9.45
N ASN A 15 -0.97 11.07 -10.02
CA ASN A 15 -2.30 10.94 -10.61
C ASN A 15 -2.60 9.46 -10.92
N ASP A 16 -3.87 9.15 -11.28
CA ASP A 16 -4.33 7.80 -11.69
C ASP A 16 -4.69 7.70 -13.18
N SER A 17 -4.18 8.59 -14.03
CA SER A 17 -4.62 8.71 -15.44
C SER A 17 -4.35 7.45 -16.26
N ASP A 18 -3.33 6.67 -15.89
CA ASP A 18 -2.97 5.42 -16.53
C ASP A 18 -2.46 4.43 -15.47
N PRO A 19 -3.12 3.27 -15.27
CA PRO A 19 -2.68 2.25 -14.33
C PRO A 19 -1.27 1.70 -14.59
N ALA A 20 -0.80 1.73 -15.85
CA ALA A 20 0.53 1.27 -16.23
C ALA A 20 1.63 2.30 -15.92
N THR A 21 1.28 3.59 -15.83
CA THR A 21 2.24 4.68 -15.59
C THR A 21 1.95 5.50 -14.34
N SER A 22 0.91 5.21 -13.57
CA SER A 22 0.63 5.86 -12.28
C SER A 22 1.87 5.74 -11.39
N ARG A 23 2.58 6.85 -11.23
CA ARG A 23 3.92 6.86 -10.64
C ARG A 23 3.81 7.01 -9.13
N ASP A 24 3.96 5.90 -8.43
CA ASP A 24 4.27 5.93 -7.01
C ASP A 24 5.56 6.74 -6.81
N LEU A 25 5.47 7.82 -6.04
CA LEU A 25 6.55 8.75 -5.77
C LEU A 25 7.46 8.19 -4.67
N PRO A 26 8.79 8.33 -4.77
CA PRO A 26 9.73 7.89 -3.73
C PRO A 26 9.78 8.90 -2.58
N VAL A 27 8.68 9.01 -1.83
CA VAL A 27 8.46 10.05 -0.81
C VAL A 27 8.14 9.48 0.58
N ILE A 28 8.14 8.17 0.74
CA ILE A 28 7.92 7.52 2.03
C ILE A 28 9.28 7.25 2.66
N TYR A 29 9.45 7.59 3.94
CA TYR A 29 10.68 7.23 4.66
C TYR A 29 10.75 5.72 4.84
N GLY A 30 11.84 5.11 4.38
CA GLY A 30 12.05 3.67 4.49
C GLY A 30 12.29 3.22 5.93
N LYS A 31 12.08 1.93 6.18
CA LYS A 31 12.47 1.28 7.44
C LYS A 31 14.01 1.21 7.55
N ALA A 32 14.53 0.86 8.73
CA ALA A 32 15.97 0.86 9.02
C ALA A 32 16.85 0.04 8.04
N TYR A 33 16.27 -0.94 7.35
CA TYR A 33 16.93 -1.82 6.37
C TYR A 33 16.59 -1.47 4.90
N GLU A 34 15.86 -0.38 4.66
CA GLU A 34 15.45 0.08 3.35
C GLU A 34 16.20 1.36 2.94
N PRO A 35 16.18 1.76 1.66
CA PRO A 35 16.66 3.08 1.26
C PRO A 35 15.95 4.20 2.04
N ASN A 36 16.64 5.34 2.22
CA ASN A 36 16.10 6.50 2.95
C ASN A 36 14.69 6.91 2.49
N MET A 37 14.44 6.82 1.18
CA MET A 37 13.14 7.07 0.58
C MET A 37 12.71 5.88 -0.28
N VAL A 38 11.48 5.43 -0.10
CA VAL A 38 10.84 4.33 -0.83
C VAL A 38 9.52 4.79 -1.46
N LYS A 39 9.06 4.04 -2.46
CA LYS A 39 7.80 4.33 -3.17
C LYS A 39 6.56 3.82 -2.43
N THR A 40 6.73 2.74 -1.68
CA THR A 40 5.65 2.03 -1.01
C THR A 40 6.07 1.61 0.38
N ALA A 41 5.15 1.63 1.34
CA ALA A 41 5.31 0.99 2.63
C ALA A 41 4.17 -0.01 2.86
N THR A 42 4.46 -1.10 3.56
CA THR A 42 3.49 -2.16 3.86
C THR A 42 3.32 -2.31 5.36
N SER A 43 2.07 -2.41 5.80
CA SER A 43 1.69 -2.67 7.19
C SER A 43 2.07 -4.08 7.62
N THR A 44 1.95 -4.33 8.92
CA THR A 44 1.82 -5.69 9.44
C THR A 44 0.57 -6.40 8.89
N VAL A 45 0.57 -7.74 8.91
CA VAL A 45 -0.58 -8.55 8.48
C VAL A 45 -1.57 -8.71 9.64
N SER A 46 -2.81 -8.31 9.43
CA SER A 46 -3.94 -8.62 10.32
C SER A 46 -4.41 -10.05 10.07
N TYR A 47 -4.06 -10.96 10.97
CA TYR A 47 -4.28 -12.40 10.82
C TYR A 47 -5.70 -12.82 11.23
N HIS A 48 -6.44 -13.44 10.32
CA HIS A 48 -7.78 -14.02 10.56
C HIS A 48 -8.76 -13.11 11.33
N ALA A 49 -8.66 -11.79 11.16
CA ALA A 49 -9.52 -10.83 11.82
C ALA A 49 -10.79 -10.55 10.99
N PRO A 50 -12.01 -10.71 11.53
CA PRO A 50 -13.24 -10.31 10.84
C PRO A 50 -13.32 -8.80 10.55
N LYS A 51 -12.68 -8.00 11.41
CA LYS A 51 -12.47 -6.57 11.24
C LYS A 51 -10.99 -6.29 11.44
N ALA A 52 -10.26 -6.04 10.35
CA ALA A 52 -8.86 -5.68 10.42
C ALA A 52 -8.70 -4.28 11.05
N VAL A 53 -7.75 -4.17 11.98
CA VAL A 53 -7.36 -2.92 12.62
C VAL A 53 -5.84 -2.81 12.48
N PHE A 54 -5.36 -1.64 12.07
CA PHE A 54 -3.95 -1.37 11.85
C PHE A 54 -3.54 -0.19 12.73
N HIS A 55 -2.31 -0.24 13.23
CA HIS A 55 -1.70 0.81 14.06
C HIS A 55 -0.34 1.27 13.52
N ASP A 56 0.01 0.83 12.30
CA ASP A 56 1.24 1.21 11.63
C ASP A 56 1.26 2.71 11.33
N GLU A 57 2.37 3.37 11.66
CA GLU A 57 2.62 4.77 11.32
C GLU A 57 3.60 4.87 10.16
N ILE A 58 3.28 5.71 9.18
CA ILE A 58 4.09 5.90 7.97
C ILE A 58 4.39 7.39 7.82
N LYS A 59 5.69 7.73 7.79
CA LYS A 59 6.13 9.09 7.56
C LYS A 59 6.27 9.36 6.07
N ILE A 60 5.66 10.44 5.59
CA ILE A 60 5.66 10.85 4.18
C ILE A 60 6.29 12.24 4.05
N CYS A 61 7.27 12.37 3.17
CA CYS A 61 7.87 13.65 2.79
C CYS A 61 7.16 14.19 1.55
N LEU A 62 6.12 15.00 1.74
CA LEU A 62 5.31 15.48 0.62
C LEU A 62 6.15 16.27 -0.40
N PRO A 63 5.86 16.14 -1.71
CA PRO A 63 6.50 16.96 -2.73
C PRO A 63 6.32 18.47 -2.46
N PRO A 64 7.30 19.31 -2.82
CA PRO A 64 7.23 20.75 -2.59
C PRO A 64 6.11 21.43 -3.40
N ARG A 65 5.63 20.80 -4.47
CA ARG A 65 4.51 21.27 -5.28
C ARG A 65 3.43 20.20 -5.34
N LEU A 66 2.39 20.38 -4.53
CA LEU A 66 1.21 19.51 -4.54
C LEU A 66 0.22 19.99 -5.59
N THR A 67 -0.55 19.04 -6.15
CA THR A 67 -1.65 19.31 -7.07
C THR A 67 -2.89 18.55 -6.59
N PRO A 68 -4.12 18.93 -6.99
CA PRO A 68 -5.33 18.19 -6.64
C PRO A 68 -5.37 16.73 -7.12
N LYS A 69 -4.44 16.34 -8.03
CA LYS A 69 -4.30 14.97 -8.50
C LYS A 69 -3.48 14.08 -7.54
N HIS A 70 -2.67 14.70 -6.68
CA HIS A 70 -1.88 13.99 -5.70
C HIS A 70 -2.76 13.38 -4.61
N HIS A 71 -2.54 12.10 -4.35
CA HIS A 71 -3.29 11.38 -3.34
C HIS A 71 -2.45 10.26 -2.72
N ILE A 72 -2.83 9.87 -1.52
CA ILE A 72 -2.33 8.65 -0.88
C ILE A 72 -3.19 7.50 -1.39
N PHE A 73 -2.54 6.48 -1.92
CA PHE A 73 -3.17 5.30 -2.48
C PHE A 73 -2.95 4.11 -1.55
N PHE A 74 -4.05 3.50 -1.12
CA PHE A 74 -4.07 2.32 -0.27
C PHE A 74 -4.42 1.10 -1.13
N THR A 75 -3.57 0.08 -1.10
CA THR A 75 -3.83 -1.23 -1.68
C THR A 75 -4.01 -2.23 -0.55
N ILE A 76 -5.18 -2.85 -0.48
CA ILE A 76 -5.50 -3.85 0.53
C ILE A 76 -5.30 -5.22 -0.10
N ASP A 77 -4.32 -5.94 0.42
CA ASP A 77 -3.92 -7.26 -0.07
C ASP A 77 -4.33 -8.35 0.91
N HIS A 78 -4.76 -9.48 0.37
CA HIS A 78 -4.88 -10.72 1.10
C HIS A 78 -3.57 -11.50 0.98
N ILE A 79 -3.01 -11.89 2.13
CA ILE A 79 -1.76 -12.63 2.23
C ILE A 79 -2.06 -14.11 2.48
N ASN A 80 -1.66 -14.95 1.53
CA ASN A 80 -1.70 -16.39 1.72
C ASN A 80 -0.55 -16.80 2.65
N VAL A 81 -0.90 -17.25 3.85
CA VAL A 81 0.03 -17.66 4.92
C VAL A 81 0.41 -19.15 4.84
N LYS A 82 -0.04 -19.87 3.81
CA LYS A 82 0.33 -21.28 3.63
C LYS A 82 1.84 -21.39 3.37
N PRO A 83 2.49 -22.50 3.80
CA PRO A 83 3.90 -22.72 3.51
C PRO A 83 4.12 -22.74 2.00
N LYS A 84 5.02 -21.89 1.51
CA LYS A 84 5.34 -21.82 0.09
C LYS A 84 5.76 -23.19 -0.43
N SER A 85 4.95 -23.77 -1.30
CA SER A 85 5.42 -24.91 -2.10
C SER A 85 6.35 -24.38 -3.19
N LYS A 86 7.33 -25.17 -3.65
CA LYS A 86 8.27 -24.77 -4.73
C LYS A 86 7.59 -24.39 -6.06
N LYS A 87 6.27 -24.55 -6.17
CA LYS A 87 5.47 -24.32 -7.38
C LYS A 87 4.58 -23.06 -7.31
N GLU A 88 4.45 -22.41 -6.16
CA GLU A 88 3.59 -21.22 -6.02
C GLU A 88 4.25 -19.99 -6.63
N LYS A 89 3.48 -19.30 -7.48
CA LYS A 89 3.91 -18.03 -8.08
C LYS A 89 3.68 -16.88 -7.10
N PRO A 90 4.34 -15.71 -7.29
CA PRO A 90 4.14 -14.54 -6.44
C PRO A 90 2.67 -14.12 -6.30
N GLU A 91 1.87 -14.23 -7.37
CA GLU A 91 0.43 -13.96 -7.35
C GLU A 91 -0.38 -14.90 -6.43
N ASP A 92 0.14 -16.09 -6.11
CA ASP A 92 -0.52 -17.05 -5.22
C ASP A 92 -0.31 -16.69 -3.73
N ILE A 93 0.67 -15.83 -3.45
CA ILE A 93 1.06 -15.40 -2.11
C ILE A 93 0.34 -14.10 -1.72
N VAL A 94 0.17 -13.18 -2.66
CA VAL A 94 -0.44 -11.87 -2.44
C VAL A 94 -1.51 -11.64 -3.48
N SER A 95 -2.77 -11.53 -3.05
CA SER A 95 -3.87 -11.16 -3.94
C SER A 95 -4.48 -9.82 -3.52
N THR A 96 -4.48 -8.86 -4.43
CA THR A 96 -5.11 -7.56 -4.16
C THR A 96 -6.62 -7.70 -4.10
N VAL A 97 -7.21 -7.19 -3.02
CA VAL A 97 -8.63 -7.33 -2.70
C VAL A 97 -9.40 -6.05 -2.99
N SER A 98 -8.81 -4.90 -2.67
CA SER A 98 -9.46 -3.61 -2.81
C SER A 98 -8.46 -2.46 -2.77
N TYR A 99 -8.96 -1.28 -3.13
CA TYR A 99 -8.21 -0.04 -3.09
C TYR A 99 -8.99 1.02 -2.30
N ALA A 100 -8.26 1.98 -1.73
CA ALA A 100 -8.82 3.20 -1.18
C ALA A 100 -7.90 4.39 -1.49
N ILE A 101 -8.46 5.59 -1.54
CA ILE A 101 -7.74 6.81 -1.90
C ILE A 101 -8.03 7.89 -0.87
N LEU A 102 -6.99 8.62 -0.46
CA LEU A 102 -7.10 9.83 0.33
C LEU A 102 -6.46 11.00 -0.44
N PRO A 103 -7.27 11.93 -0.98
CA PRO A 103 -6.76 13.14 -1.62
C PRO A 103 -5.89 13.94 -0.65
N ILE A 104 -4.75 14.44 -1.11
CA ILE A 104 -3.86 15.28 -0.26
C ILE A 104 -4.36 16.73 -0.23
N LEU A 105 -4.86 17.22 -1.36
CA LEU A 105 -5.50 18.52 -1.48
C LEU A 105 -6.97 18.31 -1.81
N THR A 106 -7.86 18.94 -1.05
CA THR A 106 -9.26 19.09 -1.43
C THR A 106 -9.40 20.30 -2.37
N PRO A 107 -10.20 20.22 -3.44
CA PRO A 107 -10.63 21.42 -4.14
C PRO A 107 -11.43 22.31 -3.18
N ASP A 108 -11.25 23.63 -3.29
CA ASP A 108 -12.10 24.62 -2.62
C ASP A 108 -13.54 24.59 -3.15
#